data_AF-A0A952UPJ9-F1
#
_entry.id   AF-A0A952UPJ9-F1
#
_cell.length_a   1.000
_cell.length_b   1.000
_cell.length_c   1.000
_cell.angle_alpha   90.00
_cell.angle_beta   90.00
_cell.angle_gamma   90.00
#
_symmetry.space_group_name_H-M   'P 1'
#
loop_
_entity.id
_entity.type
_entity.pdbx_description
1 polymer ?
#
loop_
_entity_poly.entity_id
_entity_poly.type
_entity_poly.pdbx_seq_one_letter_code
_entity_poly.pdbx_strand_id
1 'polypeptide(L)'
;MDAIRGEATVAGRRGVLVADERVGLVWEAAVAVGEFKELVEHCGLGNLLEVSDSSGSYRAMARRWWVLPLGDEMLVRIALERVMAA
;
A
#
# COMPACT_ATOMS: atom_id res chain seq x y z
N MET A 1 1.92 1.50 -22.34
CA MET A 1 2.67 2.01 -21.17
C MET A 1 2.64 0.89 -20.16
N ASP A 2 3.77 0.25 -19.88
CA ASP A 2 3.79 -0.90 -18.97
C ASP A 2 3.27 -0.45 -17.60
N ALA A 3 2.20 -1.10 -17.13
CA ALA A 3 1.74 -0.92 -15.78
C ALA A 3 2.91 -1.31 -14.87
N ILE A 4 3.42 -0.36 -14.09
CA ILE A 4 4.40 -0.66 -13.04
C ILE A 4 3.73 -1.71 -12.17
N ARG A 5 4.23 -2.94 -12.24
CA ARG A 5 3.81 -4.06 -11.40
C ARG A 5 5.07 -4.60 -10.74
N GLY A 6 5.27 -4.26 -9.48
CA GLY A 6 6.47 -4.63 -8.73
C GLY A 6 6.11 -5.10 -7.34
N GLU A 7 6.85 -6.07 -6.81
CA GLU A 7 6.73 -6.42 -5.40
C GLU A 7 7.24 -5.27 -4.53
N ALA A 8 6.50 -4.97 -3.47
CA ALA A 8 6.93 -4.00 -2.48
C ALA A 8 6.42 -4.36 -1.09
N THR A 9 7.17 -3.88 -0.10
CA THR A 9 6.78 -3.93 1.30
C THR A 9 6.28 -2.55 1.72
N VAL A 10 5.09 -2.49 2.29
CA VAL A 10 4.48 -1.27 2.86
C VAL A 10 4.08 -1.56 4.30
N ALA A 11 4.48 -0.71 5.24
CA ALA A 11 4.17 -0.90 6.67
C ALA A 11 4.51 -2.32 7.17
N GLY A 12 5.67 -2.85 6.73
CA GLY A 12 6.15 -4.19 7.09
C GLY A 12 5.45 -5.36 6.39
N ARG A 13 4.50 -5.10 5.48
CA ARG A 13 3.73 -6.14 4.79
C ARG A 13 4.07 -6.19 3.31
N ARG A 14 4.25 -7.40 2.78
CA ARG A 14 4.51 -7.61 1.36
C ARG A 14 3.22 -7.49 0.56
N GLY A 15 3.32 -6.88 -0.61
CA GLY A 15 2.25 -6.77 -1.59
C GLY A 15 2.81 -6.36 -2.95
N VAL A 16 1.96 -5.81 -3.79
CA VAL A 16 2.29 -5.42 -5.17
C VAL A 16 1.96 -3.96 -5.38
N LEU A 17 2.93 -3.19 -5.88
CA LEU A 17 2.70 -1.86 -6.41
C LEU A 17 2.16 -1.96 -7.83
N VAL A 18 1.10 -1.22 -8.10
CA VAL A 18 0.39 -1.14 -9.37
C VAL A 18 0.22 0.34 -9.72
N ALA A 19 0.58 0.73 -10.95
CA ALA A 19 0.20 2.04 -11.48
C ALA A 19 -1.28 2.04 -11.89
N ASP A 20 -2.07 2.93 -11.31
CA ASP A 20 -3.47 3.18 -11.63
C ASP A 20 -3.63 4.58 -12.23
N GLU A 21 -4.24 4.68 -13.40
CA GLU A 21 -4.37 5.94 -14.15
C GLU A 21 -5.20 7.01 -13.42
N ARG A 22 -6.07 6.62 -12.48
CA ARG A 22 -6.98 7.52 -11.78
C ARG A 22 -6.43 8.01 -10.44
N VAL A 23 -5.70 7.15 -9.74
CA VAL A 23 -5.25 7.42 -8.37
C VAL A 23 -3.73 7.38 -8.18
N GLY A 24 -2.97 7.12 -9.25
CA GLY A 24 -1.52 7.07 -9.20
C GLY A 24 -1.03 5.70 -8.73
N LEU A 25 -0.13 5.69 -7.75
CA LEU A 25 0.47 4.45 -7.27
C LEU A 25 -0.43 3.76 -6.24
N VAL A 26 -0.74 2.49 -6.46
CA VAL A 26 -1.57 1.67 -5.55
C VAL A 26 -0.75 0.49 -5.06
N TRP A 27 -0.75 0.25 -3.76
CA TRP A 27 -0.24 -0.98 -3.18
C TRP A 27 -1.40 -1.93 -2.86
N GLU A 28 -1.28 -3.19 -3.29
CA GLU A 28 -2.29 -4.23 -3.12
C GLU A 28 -1.71 -5.40 -2.31
N ALA A 29 -2.44 -5.85 -1.30
CA ALA A 29 -2.06 -7.01 -0.50
C ALA A 29 -3.27 -7.77 0.02
N ALA A 30 -3.15 -9.10 0.09
CA ALA A 30 -4.05 -9.92 0.89
C ALA A 30 -3.54 -9.91 2.35
N VAL A 31 -4.44 -9.68 3.29
CA VAL A 31 -4.11 -9.49 4.71
C VAL A 31 -5.09 -10.32 5.54
N ALA A 32 -4.59 -11.13 6.47
CA ALA A 32 -5.46 -11.89 7.36
C ALA A 32 -6.37 -10.94 8.17
N VAL A 33 -7.61 -11.34 8.43
CA VAL A 33 -8.58 -10.50 9.18
C VAL A 33 -8.02 -10.08 10.56
N GLY A 34 -7.25 -10.93 11.22
CA GLY A 34 -6.61 -10.62 12.50
C GLY A 34 -5.52 -9.55 12.42
N GLU A 35 -4.85 -9.42 11.27
CA GLU A 35 -3.76 -8.47 11.03
C GLU A 35 -4.25 -7.16 10.39
N PHE A 36 -5.47 -7.16 9.87
CA PHE A 36 -6.07 -6.02 9.19
C PHE A 36 -6.16 -4.78 10.09
N LYS A 37 -6.55 -4.96 11.36
CA LYS A 37 -6.66 -3.84 12.31
C LYS A 37 -5.34 -3.09 12.46
N GLU A 38 -4.25 -3.81 12.64
CA GLU A 38 -2.92 -3.22 12.80
C GLU A 38 -2.48 -2.49 11.52
N LEU A 39 -2.74 -3.06 10.34
CA LEU A 39 -2.45 -2.37 9.07
C LEU A 39 -3.21 -1.05 8.96
N VAL A 40 -4.50 -1.03 9.32
CA VAL A 40 -5.31 0.19 9.29
C VAL A 40 -4.77 1.26 10.24
N GLU A 41 -4.32 0.86 11.43
CA GLU A 41 -3.68 1.78 12.39
C GLU A 41 -2.40 2.41 11.82
N HIS A 42 -1.56 1.62 11.16
CA HIS A 42 -0.36 2.13 10.48
C HIS A 42 -0.70 3.08 9.33
N CYS A 43 -1.69 2.71 8.52
CA CYS A 43 -2.14 3.49 7.36
C CYS A 43 -3.10 4.65 7.72
N GLY A 44 -3.31 4.93 9.01
CA GLY A 44 -4.12 6.03 9.49
C GLY A 44 -3.73 7.37 8.90
N LEU A 45 -4.70 8.29 8.83
CA LEU A 45 -4.53 9.62 8.22
C LEU A 45 -3.33 10.37 8.82
N GLY A 46 -2.37 10.72 7.96
CA GLY A 46 -1.20 11.52 8.31
C GLY A 46 0.06 10.72 8.67
N ASN A 47 -0.02 9.39 8.78
CA ASN A 47 1.16 8.57 9.01
C ASN A 47 2.01 8.45 7.73
N LEU A 48 3.33 8.54 7.92
CA LEU A 48 4.30 8.21 6.88
C LEU A 48 4.56 6.71 6.90
N LEU A 49 4.28 6.07 5.79
CA LEU A 49 4.57 4.67 5.54
C LEU A 49 5.93 4.55 4.86
N GLU A 50 6.77 3.67 5.39
CA GLU A 50 7.93 3.20 4.63
C GLU A 50 7.44 2.25 3.54
N VAL A 51 7.87 2.54 2.31
CA VAL A 51 7.66 1.72 1.13
C VAL A 51 9.01 1.28 0.62
N SER A 52 9.20 -0.02 0.45
CA SER A 52 10.45 -0.63 0.01
C SER A 52 10.19 -1.57 -1.16
N ASP A 53 10.82 -1.31 -2.29
CA ASP A 53 10.76 -2.14 -3.50
C ASP A 53 12.19 -2.48 -3.99
N SER A 54 12.30 -3.10 -5.17
CA SER A 54 13.60 -3.47 -5.75
C SER A 54 14.53 -2.30 -6.07
N SER A 55 13.98 -1.09 -6.17
CA SER A 55 14.69 0.15 -6.49
C SER A 55 15.14 0.91 -5.24
N GLY A 56 14.68 0.52 -4.06
CA GLY A 56 15.04 1.10 -2.76
C GLY A 56 13.83 1.43 -1.90
N SER A 57 14.06 2.30 -0.90
CA SER A 57 13.04 2.68 0.07
C SER A 57 12.70 4.16 -0.02
N TYR A 58 11.42 4.48 0.16
CA TYR A 58 10.91 5.85 0.22
C TYR A 58 9.74 5.95 1.20
N ARG A 59 9.36 7.20 1.51
CA ARG A 59 8.19 7.47 2.36
C ARG A 59 6.99 7.87 1.53
N ALA A 60 5.82 7.36 1.90
CA ALA A 60 4.55 7.70 1.29
C ALA A 60 3.44 7.88 2.33
N MET A 61 2.38 8.59 1.98
CA MET A 61 1.16 8.66 2.76
C MET A 61 0.06 7.83 2.10
N ALA A 62 -0.75 7.15 2.90
CA ALA A 62 -2.00 6.57 2.43
C ALA A 62 -3.03 7.70 2.18
N ARG A 63 -3.58 7.75 0.97
CA ARG A 63 -4.58 8.78 0.57
C ARG A 63 -5.99 8.24 0.48
N ARG A 64 -6.09 7.01 0.00
CA ARG A 64 -7.35 6.30 -0.17
C ARG A 64 -7.10 4.82 -0.02
N TRP A 65 -8.08 4.11 0.49
CA TRP A 65 -7.99 2.70 0.74
C TRP A 65 -9.32 2.03 0.40
N TRP A 66 -9.23 0.81 -0.09
CA TRP A 66 -10.35 -0.05 -0.41
C TRP A 66 -10.08 -1.42 0.20
N VAL A 67 -11.14 -2.04 0.69
CA VAL A 67 -11.06 -3.33 1.37
C VAL A 67 -12.15 -4.22 0.80
N LEU A 68 -11.76 -5.39 0.31
CA LEU A 68 -12.66 -6.42 -0.17
C LEU A 68 -12.45 -7.68 0.68
N PRO A 69 -13.49 -8.19 1.37
CA PRO A 69 -13.37 -9.45 2.09
C PRO A 69 -13.21 -10.63 1.12
N LEU A 70 -12.29 -11.53 1.43
CA LEU A 70 -11.96 -12.75 0.68
C LEU A 70 -11.83 -13.94 1.65
N GLY A 71 -12.95 -14.46 2.12
CA GLY A 71 -12.94 -15.53 3.13
C GLY A 71 -12.34 -15.05 4.45
N ASP A 72 -11.24 -15.67 4.88
CA ASP A 72 -10.52 -15.34 6.12
C ASP A 72 -9.46 -14.22 5.92
N GLU A 73 -9.39 -13.66 4.73
CA GLU A 73 -8.50 -12.56 4.35
C GLU A 73 -9.27 -11.34 3.86
N MET A 74 -8.54 -10.23 3.80
CA MET A 74 -8.98 -8.95 3.25
C MET A 74 -8.01 -8.58 2.12
N LEU A 75 -8.53 -8.41 0.90
CA LEU A 75 -7.77 -7.70 -0.13
C LEU A 75 -7.82 -6.21 0.18
N VAL A 76 -6.67 -5.66 0.52
CA VAL A 76 -6.47 -4.24 0.80
C VAL A 76 -5.79 -3.60 -0.38
N ARG A 77 -6.34 -2.49 -0.86
CA ARG A 77 -5.72 -1.62 -1.86
C ARG A 77 -5.51 -0.26 -1.24
N ILE A 78 -4.29 0.30 -1.33
CA ILE A 78 -3.93 1.57 -0.72
C ILE A 78 -3.29 2.45 -1.78
N ALA A 79 -3.93 3.58 -2.10
CA ALA A 79 -3.34 4.62 -2.91
C ALA A 79 -2.27 5.35 -2.09
N LEU A 80 -1.05 5.38 -2.63
CA LEU A 80 0.14 5.93 -2.00
C LEU A 80 0.55 7.24 -2.68
N GLU A 81 0.77 8.27 -1.88
CA GLU A 81 1.36 9.52 -2.33
C GLU A 81 2.78 9.63 -1.79
N ARG A 82 3.77 9.57 -2.68
CA ARG A 82 5.18 9.69 -2.30
C ARG A 82 5.44 11.09 -1.73
N VAL A 83 6.11 11.13 -0.58
CA VAL A 83 6.56 12.38 0.01
C VAL A 83 7.93 12.71 -0.57
N MET A 84 8.02 13.82 -1.30
CA MET A 84 9.30 14.37 -1.71
C MET A 84 9.92 15.10 -0.51
N ALA A 85 11.15 14.78 -0.17
CA ALA A 85 11.93 15.65 0.69
C ALA A 85 12.14 16.99 -0.04
N ALA A 86 11.82 18.10 0.63
CA ALA A 86 12.06 19.45 0.14
C ALA A 86 13.56 19.74 0.03
#